data_AF-A0A4V1UE75-F1
#
_entry.id   AF-A0A4V1UE75-F1
#
_cell.length_a   1.000
_cell.length_b   1.000
_cell.length_c   1.000
_cell.angle_alpha   90.00
_cell.angle_beta   90.00
_cell.angle_gamma   90.00
#
_symmetry.space_group_name_H-M   'P 1'
#
loop_
_entity.id
_entity.type
_entity.pdbx_description
1 polymer ?
#
loop_
_entity_poly.entity_id
_entity_poly.type
_entity_poly.pdbx_seq_one_letter_code
_entity_poly.pdbx_strand_id
1 'polypeptide(L)'
;LEPPVFDRSLASFLEKDEPWFEQRMAGLDKTIRARLDDLAAHLGDDDWVAGEFSAADILMVTTLRRLLSTNILDDYPTLTAYIARAEARPAYRRAFDDQLAVFTAANAG
;
A
#
# COMPACT_ATOMS: atom_id res chain seq x y z
N LEU A 1 8.24 -3.90 6.03
CA LEU A 1 7.38 -3.84 4.82
C LEU A 1 7.63 -2.57 4.01
N GLU A 2 7.65 -1.40 4.64
CA GLU A 2 7.70 -0.10 3.95
C GLU A 2 8.90 0.09 2.99
N PRO A 3 10.17 -0.19 3.37
CA PRO A 3 11.31 0.10 2.50
C PRO A 3 11.23 -0.54 1.10
N PRO A 4 10.98 -1.86 0.94
CA PRO A 4 10.90 -2.45 -0.40
C PRO A 4 9.70 -1.96 -1.22
N VAL A 5 8.58 -1.59 -0.57
CA VAL A 5 7.41 -1.01 -1.27
C VAL A 5 7.72 0.39 -1.80
N PHE A 6 8.42 1.19 -1.00
CA PHE A 6 8.88 2.50 -1.41
C PHE A 6 9.91 2.42 -2.54
N ASP A 7 10.90 1.54 -2.42
CA ASP A 7 11.92 1.30 -3.44
C ASP A 7 11.32 0.87 -4.78
N ARG A 8 10.31 -0.01 -4.76
CA ARG A 8 9.55 -0.41 -5.95
C ARG A 8 8.85 0.78 -6.60
N SER A 9 8.26 1.65 -5.79
CA SER A 9 7.60 2.86 -6.29
C SER A 9 8.62 3.76 -6.98
N LEU A 10 9.77 4.03 -6.34
CA LEU A 10 10.83 4.84 -6.92
C LEU A 10 11.38 4.24 -8.23
N ALA A 11 11.67 2.93 -8.25
CA ALA A 11 12.15 2.24 -9.45
C ALA A 11 11.16 2.41 -10.62
N SER A 12 9.85 2.33 -10.36
CA SER A 12 8.81 2.52 -11.39
C SER A 12 8.77 3.93 -12.01
N PHE A 13 9.24 4.95 -11.29
CA PHE A 13 9.29 6.33 -11.76
C PHE A 13 10.63 6.71 -12.38
N LEU A 14 11.73 6.25 -11.77
CA LEU A 14 13.08 6.74 -12.08
C LEU A 14 13.85 5.83 -13.02
N GLU A 15 13.52 4.54 -13.05
CA GLU A 15 14.36 3.53 -13.71
C GLU A 15 13.62 2.80 -14.84
N LYS A 16 12.44 3.28 -15.25
CA LYS A 16 11.55 2.58 -16.19
C LYS A 16 12.19 2.28 -17.55
N ASP A 17 13.07 3.16 -18.02
CA ASP A 17 13.73 3.04 -19.33
C ASP A 17 15.10 2.35 -19.25
N GLU A 18 15.51 1.91 -18.06
CA GLU A 18 16.81 1.29 -17.85
C GLU A 18 16.79 -0.22 -18.19
N PRO A 19 17.88 -0.78 -18.72
CA PRO A 19 17.91 -2.18 -19.18
C PRO A 19 17.75 -3.21 -18.05
N TRP A 20 17.93 -2.81 -16.79
CA TRP A 20 17.74 -3.68 -15.62
C TRP A 20 16.36 -3.56 -14.96
N PHE A 21 15.48 -2.69 -15.48
CA PHE A 21 14.20 -2.36 -14.86
C PHE A 21 13.39 -3.60 -14.49
N GLU A 22 13.12 -4.47 -15.46
CA GLU A 22 12.32 -5.69 -15.27
C GLU A 22 12.93 -6.62 -14.21
N GLN A 23 14.26 -6.80 -14.23
CA GLN A 23 14.96 -7.64 -13.24
C GLN A 23 14.87 -7.03 -11.83
N ARG A 24 15.02 -5.71 -11.72
CA ARG A 24 14.91 -4.99 -10.44
C ARG A 24 13.49 -5.07 -9.88
N MET A 25 12.48 -4.87 -10.73
CA MET A 25 11.07 -5.00 -10.34
C MET A 25 10.75 -6.42 -9.85
N ALA A 26 11.18 -7.45 -10.56
CA ALA A 26 10.99 -8.84 -10.15
C ALA A 26 11.65 -9.16 -8.79
N GLY A 27 12.85 -8.62 -8.55
CA GLY A 27 13.54 -8.76 -7.26
C GLY A 27 12.78 -8.10 -6.11
N LEU A 28 12.32 -6.86 -6.32
CA LEU A 28 11.53 -6.12 -5.33
C LEU A 28 10.18 -6.79 -5.07
N ASP A 29 9.49 -7.28 -6.12
CA ASP A 29 8.22 -7.99 -6.01
C ASP A 29 8.35 -9.26 -5.17
N LYS A 30 9.44 -10.01 -5.36
CA LYS A 30 9.74 -11.18 -4.52
C LYS A 30 9.93 -10.81 -3.06
N THR A 31 10.68 -9.74 -2.78
CA THR A 31 10.88 -9.27 -1.40
C THR A 31 9.60 -8.76 -0.78
N ILE A 32 8.76 -8.04 -1.53
CA ILE A 32 7.47 -7.54 -1.06
C ILE A 32 6.54 -8.70 -0.73
N ARG A 33 6.38 -9.67 -1.65
CA ARG A 33 5.52 -10.84 -1.45
C ARG A 33 5.87 -11.61 -0.19
N ALA A 34 7.16 -11.88 0.06
CA ALA A 34 7.59 -12.51 1.30
C ALA A 34 7.17 -11.75 2.57
N ARG A 35 7.15 -10.40 2.52
CA ARG A 35 6.69 -9.57 3.64
C ARG A 35 5.17 -9.46 3.74
N LEU A 36 4.47 -9.59 2.62
CA LEU A 36 3.01 -9.68 2.61
C LEU A 36 2.54 -11.03 3.16
N ASP A 37 3.27 -12.12 2.89
CA ASP A 37 3.02 -13.43 3.47
C ASP A 37 3.14 -13.36 5.01
N ASP A 38 4.24 -12.79 5.52
CA ASP A 38 4.45 -12.58 6.95
C ASP A 38 3.30 -11.74 7.57
N LEU A 39 2.91 -10.65 6.91
CA LEU A 39 1.86 -9.75 7.40
C LEU A 39 0.47 -10.41 7.37
N ALA A 40 0.14 -11.12 6.30
CA ALA A 40 -1.14 -11.81 6.17
C ALA A 40 -1.27 -12.92 7.23
N ALA A 41 -0.20 -13.67 7.47
CA ALA A 41 -0.15 -14.67 8.54
C ALA A 41 -0.27 -14.04 9.94
N HIS A 42 0.38 -12.90 10.18
CA HIS A 42 0.27 -12.17 11.45
C HIS A 42 -1.12 -11.59 11.67
N LEU A 43 -1.73 -11.01 10.64
CA LEU A 43 -3.07 -10.44 10.74
C LEU A 43 -4.13 -11.53 10.93
N GLY A 44 -4.00 -12.67 10.24
CA GLY A 44 -4.92 -13.79 10.38
C GLY A 44 -6.38 -13.36 10.20
N ASP A 45 -7.19 -13.63 11.23
CA ASP A 45 -8.60 -13.24 11.30
C ASP A 45 -8.85 -11.95 12.10
N ASP A 46 -7.78 -11.30 12.61
CA ASP A 46 -7.90 -10.07 13.37
C ASP A 46 -8.24 -8.88 12.47
N ASP A 47 -8.98 -7.92 13.02
CA ASP A 47 -9.36 -6.72 12.28
C ASP A 47 -8.18 -5.73 12.08
N TRP A 48 -7.22 -5.70 13.02
CA TRP A 48 -6.12 -4.73 13.08
C TRP A 48 -4.81 -5.37 13.56
N VAL A 49 -3.67 -4.82 13.14
CA VAL A 49 -2.35 -5.46 13.33
C VAL A 49 -1.85 -5.50 14.78
N ALA A 50 -2.46 -4.69 15.65
CA ALA A 50 -2.12 -4.55 17.06
C ALA A 50 -3.35 -4.70 17.98
N GLY A 51 -4.34 -5.48 17.56
CA GLY A 51 -5.59 -5.70 18.28
C GLY A 51 -6.61 -4.60 18.01
N GLU A 52 -6.53 -3.47 18.71
CA GLU A 52 -7.38 -2.32 18.42
C GLU A 52 -6.78 -1.43 17.32
N PHE A 53 -7.65 -0.69 16.61
CA PHE A 53 -7.20 0.25 15.58
C PHE A 53 -6.22 1.27 16.16
N SER A 54 -5.06 1.41 15.53
CA SER A 54 -3.96 2.21 16.05
C SER A 54 -3.23 2.99 14.94
N ALA A 55 -2.23 3.78 15.33
CA ALA A 55 -1.34 4.44 14.38
C ALA A 55 -0.55 3.42 13.51
N ALA A 56 -0.34 2.19 14.00
CA ALA A 56 0.30 1.14 13.22
C ALA A 56 -0.53 0.82 11.97
N ASP A 57 -1.86 0.79 12.10
CA ASP A 57 -2.76 0.53 10.97
C ASP A 57 -2.76 1.67 9.95
N ILE A 58 -2.72 2.91 10.41
CA ILE A 58 -2.64 4.09 9.53
C ILE A 58 -1.39 3.99 8.64
N LEU A 59 -0.23 3.71 9.24
CA LEU A 59 1.03 3.60 8.52
C LEU A 59 1.07 2.36 7.61
N MET A 60 0.56 1.22 8.09
CA MET A 60 0.53 -0.02 7.34
C MET A 60 -0.37 0.08 6.11
N VAL A 61 -1.60 0.57 6.27
CA VAL A 61 -2.54 0.77 5.15
C VAL A 61 -1.97 1.77 4.16
N THR A 62 -1.40 2.88 4.62
CA THR A 62 -0.77 3.87 3.73
C THR A 62 0.36 3.25 2.90
N THR A 63 1.14 2.34 3.50
CA THR A 63 2.18 1.57 2.79
C THR A 63 1.56 0.63 1.75
N LEU A 64 0.59 -0.19 2.15
CA LEU A 64 -0.04 -1.18 1.28
C LEU A 64 -0.77 -0.55 0.09
N ARG A 65 -1.37 0.63 0.27
CA ARG A 65 -2.08 1.35 -0.80
C ARG A 65 -1.20 1.69 -2.01
N ARG A 66 0.13 1.78 -1.83
CA ARG A 66 1.08 1.98 -2.95
C ARG A 66 1.11 0.79 -3.92
N LEU A 67 0.71 -0.39 -3.46
CA LEU A 67 0.66 -1.63 -4.24
C LEU A 67 -0.69 -1.85 -4.96
N LEU A 68 -1.71 -1.02 -4.71
CA LEU A 68 -3.03 -1.19 -5.33
C LEU A 68 -2.99 -1.09 -6.87
N SER A 69 -2.02 -0.37 -7.42
CA SER A 69 -1.84 -0.24 -8.87
C SER A 69 -1.04 -1.39 -9.50
N THR A 70 -0.56 -2.35 -8.70
CA THR A 70 0.55 -3.23 -9.09
C THR A 70 0.19 -4.70 -9.15
N ASN A 71 -1.11 -5.06 -9.12
CA ASN A 71 -1.69 -6.42 -9.09
C ASN A 71 -1.18 -7.40 -8.01
N ILE A 72 -0.15 -7.05 -7.24
CA ILE A 72 0.43 -7.89 -6.18
C ILE A 72 -0.61 -8.24 -5.11
N LEU A 73 -1.50 -7.30 -4.76
CA LEU A 73 -2.49 -7.49 -3.70
C LEU A 73 -3.65 -8.41 -4.11
N ASP A 74 -3.79 -8.75 -5.39
CA ASP A 74 -4.83 -9.65 -5.89
C ASP A 74 -4.69 -11.06 -5.29
N ASP A 75 -3.46 -11.44 -4.92
CA ASP A 75 -3.13 -12.71 -4.26
C ASP A 75 -3.37 -12.68 -2.73
N TYR A 76 -3.74 -11.52 -2.16
CA TYR A 76 -3.85 -11.31 -0.70
C TYR A 76 -5.24 -10.75 -0.31
N PRO A 77 -6.31 -11.56 -0.36
CA PRO A 77 -7.66 -11.11 -0.04
C PRO A 77 -7.79 -10.60 1.40
N THR A 78 -7.08 -11.19 2.36
CA THR A 78 -7.05 -10.72 3.76
C THR A 78 -6.53 -9.29 3.87
N LEU A 79 -5.45 -8.96 3.15
CA LEU A 79 -4.86 -7.62 3.15
C LEU A 79 -5.71 -6.61 2.38
N THR A 80 -6.36 -7.05 1.30
CA THR A 80 -7.32 -6.22 0.57
C THR A 80 -8.54 -5.87 1.44
N ALA A 81 -9.08 -6.83 2.20
CA ALA A 81 -10.15 -6.60 3.15
C ALA A 81 -9.72 -5.66 4.29
N TYR A 82 -8.50 -5.82 4.80
CA TYR A 82 -7.89 -4.95 5.80
C TYR A 82 -7.79 -3.49 5.34
N ILE A 83 -7.30 -3.25 4.11
CA ILE A 83 -7.26 -1.92 3.50
C ILE A 83 -8.68 -1.36 3.40
N ALA A 84 -9.63 -2.10 2.83
CA ALA A 84 -11.00 -1.65 2.65
C ALA A 84 -11.67 -1.27 3.99
N ARG A 85 -11.41 -2.03 5.06
CA ARG A 85 -11.88 -1.74 6.43
C ARG A 85 -11.35 -0.40 6.93
N ALA A 86 -10.06 -0.13 6.72
CA ALA A 86 -9.46 1.15 7.09
C ALA A 86 -10.02 2.32 6.27
N GLU A 87 -10.22 2.13 4.97
CA GLU A 87 -10.77 3.15 4.08
C GLU A 87 -12.24 3.49 4.38
N ALA A 88 -13.02 2.53 4.88
CA ALA A 88 -14.41 2.74 5.27
C ALA A 88 -14.57 3.66 6.51
N ARG A 89 -13.51 3.83 7.31
CA ARG A 89 -13.54 4.63 8.54
C ARG A 89 -13.90 6.09 8.22
N PRO A 90 -14.81 6.75 8.98
CA PRO A 90 -15.21 8.12 8.71
C PRO A 90 -14.04 9.12 8.68
N ALA A 91 -13.06 8.94 9.56
CA ALA A 91 -11.87 9.79 9.60
C ALA A 91 -11.02 9.69 8.32
N TYR A 92 -10.92 8.48 7.75
CA TYR A 92 -10.19 8.27 6.50
C TYR A 92 -10.90 8.96 5.33
N ARG A 93 -12.21 8.75 5.18
CA ARG A 93 -13.00 9.40 4.11
C ARG A 93 -12.90 10.92 4.17
N ARG A 94 -13.04 11.49 5.37
CA ARG A 94 -12.86 12.93 5.56
C ARG A 94 -11.47 13.41 5.13
N ALA A 95 -10.42 12.73 5.58
CA ALA A 95 -9.05 13.09 5.19
C ALA A 95 -8.82 12.97 3.67
N PHE A 96 -9.41 11.94 3.04
CA PHE A 96 -9.37 11.74 1.59
C PHE A 96 -10.09 12.86 0.84
N ASP A 97 -11.30 13.23 1.28
CA ASP A 97 -12.08 14.31 0.67
C ASP A 97 -11.35 15.66 0.78
N ASP A 98 -10.74 15.93 1.94
CA ASP A 98 -9.94 17.14 2.18
C ASP A 98 -8.71 17.21 1.23
N GLN A 99 -7.94 16.12 1.10
CA GLN A 99 -6.80 16.12 0.16
C GLN A 99 -7.24 16.19 -1.30
N LEU A 100 -8.38 15.59 -1.66
CA LEU A 100 -8.89 15.57 -3.03
C LEU A 100 -9.32 16.98 -3.44
N ALA A 101 -9.99 17.71 -2.55
CA ALA A 101 -10.35 19.11 -2.78
C ALA A 101 -9.12 19.97 -3.08
N VAL A 102 -8.03 19.81 -2.32
CA VAL A 102 -6.76 20.53 -2.55
C VAL A 102 -6.16 20.14 -3.92
N PHE A 103 -6.11 18.86 -4.24
CA PHE A 103 -5.59 18.37 -5.52
C PHE A 103 -6.39 18.91 -6.72
N THR A 104 -7.72 18.86 -6.66
CA THR A 104 -8.58 19.37 -7.73
C THR A 104 -8.44 20.89 -7.89
N ALA A 105 -8.36 21.64 -6.79
CA ALA A 105 -8.15 23.08 -6.84
C ALA A 105 -6.80 23.46 -7.48
N ALA A 106 -5.74 22.69 -7.21
CA ALA A 106 -4.42 22.93 -7.79
C ALA A 106 -4.33 22.64 -9.30
N ASN A 107 -5.15 21.71 -9.82
CA ASN A 107 -5.16 21.30 -11.23
C ASN A 107 -6.21 22.02 -12.09
N ALA A 108 -6.99 22.93 -11.51
CA ALA A 108 -8.01 23.69 -12.22
C ALA A 108 -7.49 24.98 -12.90
N GLY A 109 -6.19 25.26 -12.79
CA GLY A 109 -5.48 26.35 -13.47
C GLY A 109 -4.49 25.85 -14.51
#